data_AF-A0A964NV87-F1
#
_entry.id   AF-A0A964NV87-F1
#
_cell.length_a   1.000
_cell.length_b   1.000
_cell.length_c   1.000
_cell.angle_alpha   90.00
_cell.angle_beta   90.00
_cell.angle_gamma   90.00
#
_symmetry.space_group_name_H-M   'P 1'
#
loop_
_entity.id
_entity.type
_entity.pdbx_description
1 polymer ?
#
loop_
_entity_poly.entity_id
_entity_poly.type
_entity_poly.pdbx_seq_one_letter_code
_entity_poly.pdbx_strand_id
1 'polypeptide(L)'
;MKNTPEYPFRVGAYWEAVRQCLVRFHGMSSKAARDVVSRYRLRLRESGPPMRTLRADEDIVCHEEPFYLACDLAGSVLDETRYWSAYEELLRTIHEPYLLRAKTHA
;
A
#
# COMPACT_ATOMS: atom_id res chain seq x y z
N MET A 1 17.50 14.78 11.98
CA MET A 1 16.89 14.36 10.70
C MET A 1 16.20 13.03 10.94
N LYS A 2 14.88 12.95 10.72
CA LYS A 2 14.16 11.67 10.79
C LYS A 2 14.60 10.86 9.57
N ASN A 3 15.32 9.75 9.79
CA ASN A 3 15.61 8.77 8.76
C ASN A 3 14.29 8.13 8.37
N THR A 4 13.65 8.61 7.30
CA THR A 4 12.57 7.86 6.66
C THR A 4 13.21 6.59 6.11
N PRO A 5 12.83 5.39 6.58
CA PRO A 5 13.38 4.18 6.01
C PRO A 5 12.94 4.14 4.55
N GLU A 6 13.90 4.16 3.62
CA GLU A 6 13.64 3.84 2.22
C GLU A 6 13.23 2.37 2.18
N TYR A 7 11.94 2.12 2.30
CA TYR A 7 11.35 0.81 2.08
C TYR A 7 11.10 0.71 0.57
N PRO A 8 11.89 -0.07 -0.20
CA PRO A 8 11.54 -0.39 -1.57
C PRO A 8 10.33 -1.33 -1.55
N PHE A 9 9.14 -0.76 -1.34
CA PHE A 9 7.89 -1.48 -1.46
C PHE A 9 7.76 -1.91 -2.92
N ARG A 10 7.86 -3.20 -3.19
CA ARG A 10 7.39 -3.73 -4.48
C ARG A 10 5.93 -3.32 -4.64
N VAL A 11 5.51 -2.89 -5.82
CA VAL A 11 4.12 -2.46 -6.12
C VAL A 11 3.05 -3.38 -5.49
N GLY A 12 3.26 -4.70 -5.55
CA GLY A 12 2.35 -5.67 -4.93
C GLY A 12 2.25 -5.56 -3.39
N ALA A 13 3.37 -5.32 -2.71
CA ALA A 13 3.43 -5.16 -1.26
C ALA A 13 2.75 -3.85 -0.82
N TYR A 14 2.90 -2.76 -1.59
CA TYR A 14 2.22 -1.50 -1.31
C TYR A 14 0.69 -1.67 -1.31
N TRP A 15 0.14 -2.22 -2.39
CA TRP A 15 -1.31 -2.39 -2.51
C TRP A 15 -1.87 -3.41 -1.52
N GLU A 16 -1.08 -4.42 -1.16
CA GLU A 16 -1.45 -5.34 -0.08
C GLU A 16 -1.46 -4.63 1.28
N ALA A 17 -0.50 -3.73 1.56
CA ALA A 17 -0.50 -2.91 2.77
C ALA A 17 -1.74 -2.01 2.86
N VAL A 18 -2.09 -1.32 1.78
CA VAL A 18 -3.32 -0.51 1.71
C VAL A 18 -4.56 -1.38 1.99
N ARG A 19 -4.66 -2.55 1.33
CA ARG A 19 -5.79 -3.47 1.51
C ARG A 19 -5.90 -3.95 2.96
N GLN A 20 -4.77 -4.28 3.58
CA GLN A 20 -4.76 -4.76 4.96
C GLN A 20 -5.06 -3.64 5.96
N CYS A 21 -4.66 -2.39 5.68
CA CYS A 21 -5.07 -1.24 6.47
C CYS A 21 -6.60 -1.05 6.45
N LEU A 22 -7.23 -1.16 5.28
CA LEU A 22 -8.69 -1.10 5.14
C LEU A 22 -9.42 -2.19 5.95
N VAL A 23 -8.86 -3.40 6.00
CA VAL A 23 -9.43 -4.50 6.80
C VAL A 23 -9.20 -4.30 8.29
N ARG A 24 -7.94 -4.06 8.68
CA ARG A 24 -7.51 -4.11 10.09
C ARG A 24 -7.87 -2.85 10.87
N PHE A 25 -7.85 -1.68 10.22
CA PHE A 25 -8.09 -0.40 10.89
C PHE A 25 -9.47 0.19 10.59
N HIS A 26 -10.00 -0.01 9.37
CA HIS A 26 -11.33 0.49 8.98
C HIS A 26 -12.43 -0.57 9.04
N GLY A 27 -12.12 -1.80 9.47
CA GLY A 27 -13.11 -2.87 9.67
C GLY A 27 -13.78 -3.36 8.39
N MET A 28 -13.21 -3.08 7.21
CA MET A 28 -13.78 -3.54 5.94
C MET A 28 -13.66 -5.05 5.80
N SER A 29 -14.64 -5.68 5.16
CA SER A 29 -14.47 -7.08 4.73
C SER A 29 -13.34 -7.19 3.71
N SER A 30 -12.61 -8.32 3.71
CA SER A 30 -11.52 -8.57 2.77
C SER A 30 -11.94 -8.42 1.30
N LYS A 31 -13.19 -8.77 0.96
CA LYS A 31 -13.75 -8.57 -0.38
C LYS A 31 -13.93 -7.09 -0.69
N ALA A 32 -14.59 -6.34 0.20
CA ALA A 32 -14.82 -4.91 -0.01
C ALA A 32 -13.51 -4.12 -0.12
N ALA A 33 -12.53 -4.41 0.75
CA ALA A 33 -11.20 -3.80 0.68
C ALA A 33 -10.50 -4.06 -0.67
N ARG A 34 -10.58 -5.29 -1.19
CA ARG A 34 -10.04 -5.65 -2.51
C ARG A 34 -10.72 -4.88 -3.63
N ASP A 35 -12.05 -4.77 -3.59
CA ASP A 35 -12.82 -4.08 -4.63
C ASP A 35 -12.50 -2.58 -4.65
N VAL A 36 -12.38 -1.94 -3.48
CA VAL A 36 -12.00 -0.53 -3.34
C VAL A 36 -10.60 -0.28 -3.91
N VAL A 37 -9.60 -1.06 -3.49
CA VAL A 37 -8.23 -0.95 -4.00
C VAL A 37 -8.18 -1.16 -5.53
N SER A 38 -8.91 -2.15 -6.04
CA SER A 38 -8.94 -2.45 -7.49
C SER A 38 -9.55 -1.31 -8.30
N ARG A 39 -10.67 -0.74 -7.82
CA ARG A 39 -11.31 0.42 -8.47
C ARG A 39 -10.41 1.65 -8.43
N TYR A 40 -9.73 1.90 -7.31
CA TYR A 40 -8.79 3.02 -7.21
C TYR A 40 -7.64 2.87 -8.20
N ARG A 41 -7.03 1.69 -8.27
CA ARG A 41 -5.96 1.38 -9.25
C ARG A 41 -6.42 1.53 -10.69
N LEU A 42 -7.66 1.15 -11.00
CA LEU A 42 -8.24 1.36 -12.34
C LEU A 42 -8.37 2.86 -12.65
N ARG A 43 -8.93 3.66 -11.72
CA ARG A 43 -9.04 5.12 -11.88
C ARG A 43 -7.68 5.80 -12.08
N LEU A 44 -6.64 5.37 -11.35
CA LEU A 44 -5.28 5.88 -11.54
C LEU A 44 -4.76 5.63 -12.96
N ARG A 45 -5.09 4.48 -13.57
CA ARG A 45 -4.72 4.17 -14.96
C ARG A 45 -5.48 5.01 -15.98
N GLU A 46 -6.73 5.35 -15.67
CA GLU A 46 -7.63 6.09 -16.55
C GLU A 46 -7.45 7.61 -16.48
N SER A 47 -6.91 8.15 -15.39
CA SER A 47 -6.85 9.59 -15.12
C SER A 47 -5.52 10.28 -15.50
N GLY A 48 -4.54 9.55 -16.05
CA GLY A 48 -3.22 10.11 -16.41
C GLY A 48 -3.07 10.47 -17.91
N PRO A 49 -2.11 11.33 -18.30
CA PRO A 49 -1.67 11.43 -19.70
C PRO A 49 -1.18 10.05 -20.18
N PRO A 50 -1.13 9.75 -21.50
CA PRO A 50 -0.83 8.41 -22.01
C PRO A 50 0.51 7.94 -21.44
N MET A 51 0.44 7.08 -20.42
CA MET A 51 1.57 6.50 -19.69
C MET A 51 2.35 5.57 -20.62
N ARG A 52 3.11 6.13 -21.56
CA ARG A 52 3.97 5.38 -22.50
C ARG A 52 5.28 4.90 -21.86
N THR A 53 5.51 5.16 -20.58
CA THR A 53 6.76 4.78 -19.88
C THR A 53 6.52 4.37 -18.43
N LEU A 54 5.40 3.69 -18.14
CA LEU A 54 5.36 2.88 -16.94
C LEU A 54 5.26 1.45 -17.44
N ARG A 55 6.41 0.77 -17.47
CA ARG A 55 6.40 -0.69 -17.50
C ARG A 55 5.43 -1.16 -16.42
N ALA A 56 4.77 -2.30 -16.59
CA ALA A 56 3.86 -2.85 -15.58
C ALA A 56 4.50 -3.00 -14.18
N ASP A 57 5.82 -2.86 -14.11
CA ASP A 57 6.71 -2.94 -12.96
C ASP A 57 7.19 -1.58 -12.42
N GLU A 58 6.97 -0.46 -13.13
CA GLU A 58 7.34 0.87 -12.67
C GLU A 58 6.19 1.41 -11.82
N ASP A 59 6.31 1.08 -10.54
CA ASP A 59 5.93 1.88 -9.39
C ASP A 59 4.97 3.02 -9.71
N ILE A 60 3.69 2.77 -9.46
CA ILE A 60 2.86 3.83 -8.92
C ILE A 60 3.57 4.22 -7.63
N VAL A 61 4.49 5.19 -7.72
CA VAL A 61 5.06 5.88 -6.57
C VAL A 61 3.91 6.70 -6.02
N CYS A 62 2.99 6.02 -5.34
CA CYS A 62 2.17 6.69 -4.36
C CYS A 62 3.17 7.18 -3.31
N HIS A 63 3.50 8.47 -3.38
CA HIS A 63 4.31 9.14 -2.37
C HIS A 63 3.63 9.15 -0.99
N GLU A 64 2.38 8.71 -0.94
CA GLU A 64 1.59 8.57 0.25
C GLU A 64 1.75 7.18 0.88
N GLU A 65 1.97 7.16 2.19
CA GLU A 65 2.01 5.95 3.00
C GLU A 65 0.72 5.12 2.85
N PRO A 66 0.81 3.78 2.80
CA PRO A 66 -0.35 2.90 2.72
C PRO A 66 -1.47 3.19 3.73
N PHE A 67 -1.10 3.62 4.95
CA PHE A 67 -2.05 3.97 6.00
C PHE A 67 -2.92 5.18 5.63
N TYR A 68 -2.29 6.26 5.14
CA TYR A 68 -3.02 7.48 4.78
C TYR A 68 -3.89 7.26 3.55
N LEU A 69 -3.38 6.55 2.55
CA LEU A 69 -4.21 6.18 1.39
C LEU A 69 -5.41 5.32 1.81
N ALA A 70 -5.25 4.42 2.79
CA ALA A 70 -6.37 3.65 3.31
C ALA A 70 -7.41 4.54 4.02
N CYS A 71 -6.97 5.57 4.76
CA CYS A 71 -7.87 6.56 5.36
C CYS A 71 -8.69 7.30 4.30
N ASP A 72 -8.03 7.75 3.24
CA ASP A 72 -8.67 8.43 2.11
C ASP A 72 -9.68 7.52 1.40
N LEU A 73 -9.30 6.27 1.14
CA LEU A 73 -10.17 5.28 0.51
C LEU A 73 -11.37 4.88 1.39
N ALA A 74 -11.20 4.90 2.72
CA ALA A 74 -12.26 4.63 3.68
C ALA A 74 -13.14 5.86 3.97
N GLY A 75 -12.74 7.05 3.50
CA GLY A 75 -13.43 8.31 3.78
C GLY A 75 -13.43 8.68 5.27
N SER A 76 -12.50 8.13 6.05
CA SER A 76 -12.37 8.42 7.49
C SER A 76 -10.90 8.48 7.87
N VAL A 77 -10.51 9.57 8.53
CA VAL A 77 -9.14 9.77 9.01
C VAL A 77 -9.00 9.13 10.39
N LEU A 78 -8.05 8.22 10.53
CA LEU A 78 -7.67 7.62 11.80
C LEU A 78 -6.43 8.32 12.38
N ASP A 79 -6.36 8.40 13.70
CA ASP A 79 -5.19 8.92 14.41
C ASP A 79 -4.05 7.91 14.35
N GLU A 80 -3.14 8.10 13.41
CA GLU A 80 -1.98 7.23 13.16
C GLU A 80 -1.20 6.93 14.44
N THR A 81 -1.05 7.87 15.37
CA THR A 81 -0.27 7.66 16.59
C THR A 81 -0.82 6.54 17.46
N ARG A 82 -2.14 6.30 17.40
CA ARG A 82 -2.81 5.19 18.11
C ARG A 82 -2.62 3.85 17.41
N TYR A 83 -2.40 3.87 16.10
CA TYR A 83 -2.29 2.68 15.28
C TYR A 83 -0.85 2.36 14.86
N TRP A 84 0.12 3.24 15.17
CA TRP A 84 1.50 3.16 14.69
C TRP A 84 2.14 1.81 14.96
N SER A 85 2.08 1.30 16.19
CA SER A 85 2.66 -0.01 16.52
C SER A 85 2.01 -1.17 15.75
N ALA A 86 0.68 -1.13 15.56
CA ALA A 86 -0.04 -2.15 14.79
C ALA A 86 0.22 -2.02 13.28
N TYR A 87 0.45 -0.79 12.80
CA TYR A 87 0.82 -0.51 11.43
C TYR A 87 2.24 -0.97 11.12
N GLU A 88 3.22 -0.70 11.99
CA GLU A 88 4.58 -1.23 11.86
C GLU A 88 4.61 -2.76 11.83
N GLU A 89 3.86 -3.41 12.72
CA GLU A 89 3.72 -4.88 12.71
C GLU A 89 3.15 -5.36 11.38
N LEU A 90 2.07 -4.73 10.89
CA LEU A 90 1.48 -5.05 9.59
C LEU A 90 2.51 -4.92 8.46
N LEU A 91 3.23 -3.80 8.40
CA LEU A 91 4.24 -3.59 7.37
C LEU A 91 5.33 -4.66 7.43
N ARG A 92 5.79 -5.07 8.62
CA ARG A 92 6.77 -6.15 8.75
C ARG A 92 6.25 -7.48 8.21
N THR A 93 5.00 -7.85 8.51
CA THR A 93 4.39 -9.10 8.00
C THR A 93 4.22 -9.09 6.49
N ILE A 94 4.01 -7.92 5.91
CA ILE A 94 3.88 -7.75 4.46
C ILE A 94 5.26 -7.71 3.82
N HIS A 95 6.29 -7.13 4.44
CA HIS A 95 7.63 -7.00 3.87
C HIS A 95 8.47 -8.28 3.95
N GLU A 96 8.40 -9.04 5.05
CA GLU A 96 9.23 -10.24 5.26
C GLU A 96 9.19 -11.24 4.09
N PRO A 97 8.01 -11.60 3.54
CA PRO A 97 7.92 -12.51 2.42
C PRO A 97 8.57 -11.98 1.13
N TYR A 98 8.63 -10.66 0.94
CA TYR A 98 9.18 -10.03 -0.27
C TYR A 98 10.69 -9.82 -0.19
N LEU A 99 11.26 -9.70 1.02
CA LEU A 99 12.71 -9.70 1.24
C LEU A 99 13.32 -11.09 1.02
N LEU A 100 12.60 -12.15 1.38
CA LEU A 100 13.06 -13.54 1.19
C LEU A 100 13.10 -13.96 -0.29
N ARG A 101 12.11 -13.57 -1.11
CA ARG A 101 12.10 -13.84 -2.56
C ARG A 101 13.20 -13.12 -3.34
N ALA A 102 13.76 -12.03 -2.82
CA ALA A 102 14.88 -11.34 -3.46
C ALA A 102 16.22 -12.09 -3.31
N LYS A 103 16.34 -12.98 -2.32
CA LYS A 103 17.58 -13.74 -2.04
C LYS A 103 17.66 -15.09 -2.77
N THR A 104 16.56 -15.59 -3.32
CA THR A 104 16.52 -16.91 -3.99
C THR A 104 16.81 -16.85 -5.50
N HIS A 105 17.03 -15.65 -6.04
CA HIS A 105 17.39 -15.41 -7.45
C HIS A 105 18.73 -14.66 -7.62
N ALA A 106 19.56 -14.65 -6.57
CA ALA A 106 20.93 -14.14 -6.62
C ALA A 106 21.93 -15.30 -6.77
#